data_AF-Q4K090-F1
#
_entry.id   AF-Q4K090-F1
#
_cell.length_a   1.000
_cell.length_b   1.000
_cell.length_c   1.000
_cell.angle_alpha   90.00
_cell.angle_beta   90.00
_cell.angle_gamma   90.00
#
_symmetry.space_group_name_H-M   'P 1'
#
loop_
_entity.id
_entity.type
_entity.pdbx_description
1 polymer ?
#
loop_
_entity_poly.entity_id
_entity_poly.type
_entity_poly.pdbx_seq_one_letter_code
_entity_poly.pdbx_strand_id
1 'polypeptide(L)'
;MLAALIFYLTKEVIIPFLKVISKINGRKKVIYWLLTILGLWMITLTPIFENIVGAILKVDGVGRGSDSLTIRAIGRQLYWEQLNETTLKLLFGTGYPNYNYALAFQRTGFFKQYFFNRQWFYDIYIFGIVGSSIMGLLFLKYLKNSIKYDRQSADMIPLMYIISLLIVAYNIILWYWNADGTFILVIMICALEHGEQLLHQRNGV
;
A
#
# COMPACT_ATOMS: atom_id res chain seq x y z
N MET A 1 6.37 1.33 -1.58
CA MET A 1 5.35 2.40 -1.74
C MET A 1 5.76 3.44 -2.78
N LEU A 2 6.94 4.08 -2.68
CA LEU A 2 7.45 4.96 -3.75
C LEU A 2 7.57 4.23 -5.09
N ALA A 3 8.12 3.01 -5.10
CA ALA A 3 8.21 2.19 -6.31
C ALA A 3 6.85 1.80 -6.91
N ALA A 4 5.83 1.53 -6.07
CA ALA A 4 4.49 1.18 -6.52
C ALA A 4 3.70 2.39 -7.03
N LEU A 5 3.89 3.56 -6.39
CA LEU A 5 3.33 4.83 -6.83
C LEU A 5 3.98 5.30 -8.15
N ILE A 6 5.31 5.18 -8.25
CA ILE A 6 6.05 5.42 -9.49
C ILE A 6 5.58 4.45 -10.56
N PHE A 7 5.44 3.16 -10.27
CA PHE A 7 4.96 2.18 -11.23
C PHE A 7 3.53 2.49 -11.72
N TYR A 8 2.61 2.84 -10.82
CA TYR A 8 1.24 3.22 -11.15
C TYR A 8 1.19 4.52 -11.98
N LEU A 9 1.88 5.58 -11.55
CA LEU A 9 1.98 6.83 -12.31
C LEU A 9 2.61 6.61 -13.68
N THR A 10 3.64 5.77 -13.77
CA THR A 10 4.31 5.46 -15.03
C THR A 10 3.37 4.72 -15.98
N LYS A 11 2.65 3.71 -15.46
CA LYS A 11 1.81 2.82 -16.27
C LYS A 11 0.48 3.44 -16.67
N GLU A 12 -0.20 4.12 -15.74
CA GLU A 12 -1.57 4.61 -15.93
C GLU A 12 -1.65 6.08 -16.35
N VAL A 13 -0.59 6.87 -16.15
CA VAL A 13 -0.58 8.30 -16.48
C VAL A 13 0.47 8.62 -17.55
N ILE A 14 1.74 8.28 -17.33
CA ILE A 14 2.85 8.68 -18.21
C ILE A 14 2.80 7.92 -19.55
N ILE A 15 2.68 6.59 -19.54
CA ILE A 15 2.64 5.78 -20.77
C ILE A 15 1.43 6.12 -21.67
N PRO A 16 0.19 6.26 -21.14
CA PRO A 16 -0.97 6.66 -21.94
C PRO A 16 -0.82 8.06 -22.51
N PHE A 17 -0.29 9.00 -21.72
CA PHE A 17 -0.01 10.37 -22.17
C PHE A 17 1.03 10.42 -23.30
N LEU A 18 2.13 9.67 -23.18
CA LEU A 18 3.13 9.54 -24.23
C LEU A 18 2.58 8.89 -25.51
N LYS A 19 1.66 7.91 -25.38
CA LYS A 19 0.95 7.29 -26.51
C LYS A 19 -0.02 8.25 -27.22
N VAL A 20 -0.63 9.18 -26.49
CA VAL A 20 -1.48 10.23 -27.07
C VAL A 20 -0.59 11.23 -27.83
N ILE A 21 0.51 11.68 -27.22
CA ILE A 21 1.48 12.60 -27.83
C ILE A 21 2.15 11.99 -29.08
N SER A 22 2.40 10.68 -29.11
CA SER A 22 3.06 10.02 -30.25
C SER A 22 2.17 9.93 -31.49
N LYS A 23 0.84 10.01 -31.34
CA LYS A 23 -0.14 9.97 -32.44
C LYS A 23 -0.47 11.33 -33.04
N ILE A 24 0.10 12.42 -32.51
CA ILE A 24 -0.23 13.79 -32.91
C ILE A 24 0.79 14.33 -33.92
N ASN A 25 0.32 15.01 -34.97
CA ASN A 25 1.15 15.65 -36.00
C ASN A 25 2.22 16.58 -35.40
N GLY A 26 3.41 16.63 -36.02
CA GLY A 26 4.62 17.25 -35.47
C GLY A 26 4.45 18.65 -34.88
N ARG A 27 3.72 19.57 -35.55
CA ARG A 27 3.47 20.93 -35.03
C ARG A 27 2.61 20.95 -33.76
N LYS A 28 1.56 20.13 -33.71
CA LYS A 28 0.69 20.02 -32.52
C LYS A 28 1.41 19.32 -31.36
N LYS A 29 2.29 18.36 -31.67
CA LYS A 29 3.12 17.65 -30.69
C LYS A 29 4.03 18.61 -29.91
N VAL A 30 4.65 19.58 -30.61
CA VAL A 30 5.47 20.64 -29.98
C VAL A 30 4.64 21.50 -29.03
N ILE A 31 3.42 21.88 -29.42
CA ILE A 31 2.52 22.69 -28.58
C ILE A 31 2.12 21.93 -27.31
N TYR A 32 1.78 20.65 -27.40
CA TYR A 32 1.47 19.84 -26.21
C TYR A 32 2.67 19.65 -25.29
N TRP A 33 3.87 19.47 -25.83
CA TRP A 33 5.09 19.43 -25.02
C TRP A 33 5.33 20.76 -24.30
N LEU A 34 5.17 21.89 -24.99
CA LEU A 34 5.28 23.21 -24.38
C LEU A 34 4.26 23.41 -23.25
N LEU A 35 3.00 23.04 -23.47
CA LEU A 35 1.96 23.12 -22.43
C LEU A 35 2.24 22.20 -21.23
N THR A 36 2.82 21.02 -21.47
CA THR A 36 3.21 20.07 -20.41
C THR A 36 4.36 20.62 -19.58
N ILE A 37 5.40 21.15 -20.24
CA ILE A 37 6.54 21.78 -19.58
C ILE A 37 6.08 23.00 -18.79
N LEU A 38 5.21 23.83 -19.36
CA LEU A 38 4.64 25.00 -18.69
C LEU A 38 3.81 24.59 -17.47
N GLY A 39 2.99 23.54 -17.58
CA GLY A 39 2.21 23.00 -16.47
C GLY A 39 3.08 22.42 -15.35
N LEU A 40 4.12 21.67 -15.69
CA LEU A 40 5.10 21.15 -14.72
C LEU A 40 5.87 22.28 -14.04
N TRP A 41 6.26 23.32 -14.79
CA TRP A 41 6.91 24.51 -14.24
C TRP A 41 5.98 25.27 -13.29
N MET A 42 4.71 25.47 -13.66
CA MET A 42 3.72 26.10 -12.78
C MET A 42 3.54 25.34 -11.47
N ILE A 43 3.58 24.01 -11.48
CA ILE A 43 3.55 23.21 -10.24
C ILE A 43 4.75 23.55 -9.34
N THR A 44 5.95 23.78 -9.89
CA THR A 44 7.14 24.14 -9.09
C THR A 44 7.00 25.46 -8.34
N LEU A 45 6.09 26.34 -8.77
CA LEU A 45 5.82 27.63 -8.15
C LEU A 45 4.72 27.55 -7.08
N THR A 46 4.14 26.37 -6.84
CA THR A 46 3.05 26.20 -5.87
C THR A 46 3.57 25.77 -4.49
N PRO A 47 2.85 26.12 -3.40
CA PRO A 47 3.13 25.60 -2.06
C PRO A 47 3.07 24.06 -1.99
N ILE A 48 2.34 23.42 -2.91
CA ILE A 48 2.26 21.96 -3.00
C ILE A 48 3.63 21.37 -3.36
N PHE A 49 4.35 21.98 -4.31
CA PHE A 49 5.69 21.53 -4.67
C PHE A 49 6.69 21.76 -3.54
N GLU A 50 6.64 22.92 -2.88
CA GLU A 50 7.48 23.19 -1.69
C GLU A 50 7.22 22.18 -0.58
N ASN A 51 5.97 21.80 -0.34
CA ASN A 51 5.61 20.78 0.64
C ASN A 51 6.08 19.37 0.25
N ILE A 52 5.98 19.00 -1.03
CA ILE A 52 6.45 17.70 -1.54
C ILE A 52 7.97 17.63 -1.49
N VAL A 53 8.67 18.66 -2.01
CA VAL A 53 10.13 18.75 -1.99
C VAL A 53 10.64 18.86 -0.55
N GLY A 54 9.98 19.63 0.30
CA GLY A 54 10.28 19.73 1.72
C GLY A 54 10.10 18.39 2.46
N ALA A 55 9.09 17.61 2.12
CA ALA A 55 8.90 16.25 2.66
C ALA A 55 9.96 15.25 2.14
N ILE A 56 10.46 15.45 0.92
CA ILE A 56 11.53 14.62 0.32
C ILE A 56 12.91 15.01 0.87
N LEU A 57 13.21 16.31 1.02
CA LEU A 57 14.50 16.81 1.49
C LEU A 57 14.66 16.74 3.01
N LYS A 58 13.57 16.70 3.79
CA LYS A 58 13.62 16.41 5.23
C LYS A 58 14.11 15.00 5.57
N VAL A 59 14.27 14.12 4.58
CA VAL A 59 14.82 12.77 4.75
C VAL A 59 16.28 12.80 5.25
N ASP A 60 17.03 13.88 5.02
CA ASP A 60 18.47 13.98 5.37
C ASP A 60 18.81 15.04 6.45
N GLY A 61 17.81 15.74 7.01
CA GLY A 61 18.03 16.89 7.88
C GLY A 61 17.90 16.59 9.37
N VAL A 62 19.04 16.49 10.07
CA VAL A 62 19.16 16.47 11.53
C VAL A 62 18.47 17.70 12.16
N GLY A 63 17.25 17.53 12.66
CA GLY A 63 16.47 18.58 13.31
C GLY A 63 15.68 18.01 14.49
N ARG A 64 16.09 18.40 15.70
CA ARG A 64 15.54 17.95 16.99
C ARG A 64 14.06 18.36 17.14
N GLY A 65 13.18 17.40 16.89
CA GLY A 65 11.74 17.51 17.10
C GLY A 65 11.06 16.29 16.50
N SER A 66 11.15 15.14 17.18
CA SER A 66 10.44 13.87 16.94
C SER A 66 9.78 13.75 15.55
N ASP A 67 10.58 13.72 14.48
CA ASP A 67 10.03 13.52 13.15
C ASP A 67 9.43 12.11 13.13
N SER A 68 8.13 12.04 12.86
CA SER A 68 7.42 10.76 12.76
C SER A 68 8.10 9.83 11.76
N LEU A 69 8.79 10.35 10.73
CA LEU A 69 9.55 9.55 9.79
C LEU A 69 10.79 8.91 10.43
N THR A 70 11.52 9.65 11.26
CA THR A 70 12.68 9.13 12.01
C THR A 70 12.26 8.06 13.00
N ILE A 71 11.16 8.28 13.74
CA ILE A 71 10.62 7.26 14.65
C ILE A 71 10.23 6.00 13.87
N ARG A 72 9.60 6.13 12.70
CA ARG A 72 9.28 5.00 11.83
C ARG A 72 10.53 4.28 11.32
N ALA A 73 11.60 5.01 11.01
CA ALA A 73 12.87 4.43 10.58
C ALA A 73 13.53 3.61 11.71
N ILE A 74 13.60 4.18 12.91
CA ILE A 74 14.14 3.51 14.11
C ILE A 74 13.30 2.25 14.44
N GLY A 75 11.97 2.35 14.41
CA GLY A 75 11.08 1.21 14.64
C GLY A 75 11.26 0.09 13.62
N ARG A 76 11.38 0.42 12.33
CA ARG A 76 11.67 -0.57 11.28
C ARG A 76 13.02 -1.23 11.49
N GLN A 77 14.05 -0.47 11.84
CA GLN A 77 15.37 -1.01 12.11
C GLN A 77 15.34 -2.01 13.28
N LEU A 78 14.67 -1.67 14.38
CA LEU A 78 14.50 -2.56 15.53
C LEU A 78 13.82 -3.87 15.15
N TYR A 79 12.73 -3.81 14.37
CA TYR A 79 12.01 -5.00 13.91
C TYR A 79 12.86 -5.82 12.91
N TRP A 80 13.64 -5.16 12.06
CA TRP A 80 14.53 -5.81 11.10
C TRP A 80 15.67 -6.57 11.79
N GLU A 81 16.28 -5.96 12.80
CA GLU A 81 17.32 -6.60 13.61
C GLU A 81 16.78 -7.88 14.26
N GLN A 82 15.57 -7.82 14.85
CA GLN A 82 14.93 -8.97 15.48
C GLN A 82 14.52 -10.08 14.49
N LEU A 83 14.04 -9.70 13.31
CA LEU A 83 13.72 -10.66 12.23
C LEU A 83 14.99 -11.38 11.74
N ASN A 84 16.10 -10.67 11.64
CA ASN A 84 17.37 -11.22 11.16
C ASN A 84 18.18 -11.98 12.20
N GLU A 85 17.72 -12.06 13.46
CA GLU A 85 18.38 -12.87 14.49
C GLU A 85 18.50 -14.35 14.06
N THR A 86 17.51 -14.88 13.33
CA THR A 86 17.54 -16.25 12.80
C THR A 86 16.78 -16.35 11.49
N THR A 87 17.15 -17.29 10.62
CA THR A 87 16.42 -17.58 9.37
C THR A 87 14.96 -17.96 9.64
N LEU A 88 14.68 -18.65 10.76
CA LEU A 88 13.32 -19.05 11.13
C LEU A 88 12.44 -17.84 11.43
N LYS A 89 12.96 -16.83 12.16
CA LYS A 89 12.26 -15.57 12.41
C LYS A 89 12.05 -14.76 11.15
N LEU A 90 13.03 -14.74 10.24
CA LEU A 90 12.87 -14.05 8.96
C LEU A 90 11.74 -14.65 8.12
N LEU A 91 11.65 -15.99 8.08
CA LEU A 91 10.64 -16.69 7.27
C LEU A 91 9.25 -16.65 7.90
N PHE A 92 9.15 -16.88 9.21
CA PHE A 92 7.87 -17.12 9.90
C PHE A 92 7.48 -16.03 10.92
N GLY A 93 8.34 -15.02 11.10
CA GLY A 93 8.10 -13.90 11.98
C GLY A 93 8.52 -14.15 13.43
N THR A 94 8.21 -13.18 14.27
CA THR A 94 8.60 -13.15 15.69
C THR A 94 7.42 -13.39 16.64
N GLY A 95 6.21 -13.55 16.10
CA GLY A 95 4.98 -13.76 16.85
C GLY A 95 4.30 -12.45 17.29
N TYR A 96 3.07 -12.58 17.76
CA TYR A 96 2.25 -11.43 18.13
C TYR A 96 2.68 -10.79 19.46
N PRO A 97 2.92 -9.47 19.49
CA PRO A 97 3.13 -8.76 20.75
C PRO A 97 1.85 -8.74 21.58
N ASN A 98 1.90 -9.33 22.77
CA ASN A 98 0.76 -9.37 23.69
C ASN A 98 1.04 -8.46 24.89
N TYR A 99 0.15 -7.50 25.16
CA TYR A 99 0.26 -6.60 26.31
C TYR A 99 0.23 -7.36 27.65
N ASN A 100 -0.44 -8.52 27.70
CA ASN A 100 -0.46 -9.40 28.87
C ASN A 100 0.86 -10.14 29.09
N TYR A 101 1.77 -10.11 28.11
CA TYR A 101 3.10 -10.70 28.21
C TYR A 101 4.18 -9.63 28.01
N ALA A 102 4.54 -8.98 29.11
CA ALA A 102 5.40 -7.79 29.14
C ALA A 102 6.70 -7.93 28.34
N LEU A 103 7.33 -9.11 28.35
CA LEU A 103 8.58 -9.33 27.62
C LEU A 103 8.40 -9.27 26.09
N ALA A 104 7.32 -9.84 25.54
CA ALA A 104 7.03 -9.72 24.11
C ALA A 104 6.62 -8.29 23.75
N PHE A 105 5.89 -7.61 24.63
CA PHE A 105 5.47 -6.25 24.40
C PHE A 105 6.66 -5.26 24.43
N GLN A 106 7.62 -5.45 25.34
CA GLN A 106 8.85 -4.66 25.41
C GLN A 106 9.68 -4.72 24.11
N ARG A 107 9.75 -5.89 23.49
CA ARG A 107 10.51 -6.11 22.24
C ARG A 107 10.02 -5.25 21.07
N THR A 108 8.78 -4.78 21.12
CA THR A 108 8.22 -3.91 20.09
C THR A 108 8.69 -2.45 20.15
N GLY A 109 9.51 -2.09 21.15
CA GLY A 109 9.93 -0.70 21.35
C GLY A 109 8.88 0.18 22.04
N PHE A 110 7.84 -0.42 22.63
CA PHE A 110 6.78 0.29 23.37
C PHE A 110 7.31 1.25 24.44
N PHE A 111 8.17 0.76 25.33
CA PHE A 111 8.74 1.58 26.41
C PHE A 111 9.80 2.57 25.94
N LYS A 112 10.22 2.48 24.67
CA LYS A 112 11.15 3.43 24.04
C LYS A 112 10.44 4.48 23.17
N GLN A 113 9.10 4.51 23.21
CA GLN A 113 8.25 5.40 22.38
C GLN A 113 8.43 5.24 20.86
N TYR A 114 8.99 4.11 20.41
CA TYR A 114 9.16 3.79 18.99
C TYR A 114 8.22 2.69 18.51
N PHE A 115 7.25 2.29 19.35
CA PHE A 115 6.26 1.28 18.98
C PHE A 115 5.43 1.73 17.80
N PHE A 116 5.43 0.89 16.77
CA PHE A 116 4.74 1.15 15.52
C PHE A 116 3.97 -0.10 15.08
N ASN A 117 2.66 -0.05 15.21
CA ASN A 117 1.72 -1.15 14.92
C ASN A 117 0.85 -0.92 13.67
N ARG A 118 1.08 0.16 12.91
CA ARG A 118 0.23 0.58 11.78
C ARG A 118 0.93 0.64 10.41
N GLN A 119 1.95 -0.19 10.19
CA GLN A 119 2.70 -0.25 8.93
C GLN A 119 2.84 -1.69 8.46
N TRP A 120 2.86 -1.91 7.14
CA TRP A 120 3.09 -3.22 6.50
C TRP A 120 4.33 -3.97 7.02
N PHE A 121 5.34 -3.24 7.51
CA PHE A 121 6.54 -3.85 8.10
C PHE A 121 6.26 -4.59 9.42
N TYR A 122 5.22 -4.18 10.15
CA TYR A 122 4.75 -4.86 11.36
C TYR A 122 4.16 -6.24 11.05
N ASP A 123 3.50 -6.39 9.90
CA ASP A 123 3.00 -7.70 9.46
C ASP A 123 4.15 -8.66 9.16
N ILE A 124 5.22 -8.18 8.51
CA ILE A 124 6.44 -8.96 8.29
C ILE A 124 7.08 -9.33 9.62
N TYR A 125 7.10 -8.41 10.59
CA TYR A 125 7.61 -8.69 11.93
C TYR A 125 6.82 -9.81 12.64
N ILE A 126 5.48 -9.82 12.52
CA ILE A 126 4.63 -10.83 13.18
C ILE A 126 4.66 -12.17 12.43
N PHE A 127 4.44 -12.15 11.11
CA PHE A 127 4.17 -13.33 10.29
C PHE A 127 5.33 -13.79 9.39
N GLY A 128 6.42 -13.00 9.35
CA GLY A 128 7.56 -13.26 8.48
C GLY A 128 7.26 -13.00 7.00
N ILE A 129 8.26 -13.27 6.15
CA ILE A 129 8.13 -13.10 4.71
C ILE A 129 7.09 -14.07 4.14
N VAL A 130 7.01 -15.31 4.64
CA VAL A 130 6.08 -16.33 4.13
C VAL A 130 4.63 -15.92 4.40
N GLY A 131 4.29 -15.61 5.64
CA GLY A 131 2.93 -15.22 6.00
C GLY A 131 2.51 -13.92 5.31
N SER A 132 3.40 -12.93 5.26
CA SER A 132 3.13 -11.67 4.54
C SER A 132 2.94 -11.88 3.05
N SER A 133 3.68 -12.80 2.44
CA SER A 133 3.56 -13.14 1.02
C SER A 133 2.23 -13.83 0.71
N ILE A 134 1.76 -14.75 1.57
CA ILE A 134 0.45 -15.39 1.44
C ILE A 134 -0.66 -14.34 1.46
N MET A 135 -0.61 -13.40 2.41
CA MET A 135 -1.57 -12.31 2.50
C MET A 135 -1.54 -11.42 1.25
N GLY A 136 -0.35 -11.08 0.75
CA GLY A 136 -0.18 -10.33 -0.49
C GLY A 136 -0.77 -11.06 -1.70
N LEU A 137 -0.58 -12.38 -1.81
CA LEU A 137 -1.14 -13.20 -2.89
C LEU A 137 -2.67 -13.28 -2.82
N LEU A 138 -3.22 -13.45 -1.61
CA LEU A 138 -4.68 -13.43 -1.39
C LEU A 138 -5.28 -12.09 -1.80
N PHE A 139 -4.64 -10.99 -1.42
CA PHE A 139 -5.04 -9.65 -1.81
C PHE A 139 -5.05 -9.48 -3.34
N LEU A 140 -3.98 -9.90 -4.02
CA LEU A 140 -3.88 -9.81 -5.49
C LEU A 140 -4.92 -10.70 -6.20
N LYS A 141 -5.17 -11.90 -5.67
CA LYS A 141 -6.23 -12.79 -6.17
C LYS A 141 -7.59 -12.10 -6.03
N TYR A 142 -7.89 -11.53 -4.87
CA TYR A 142 -9.15 -10.85 -4.61
C TYR A 142 -9.32 -9.63 -5.51
N LEU A 143 -8.29 -8.78 -5.67
CA LEU A 143 -8.33 -7.64 -6.59
C LEU A 143 -8.62 -8.07 -8.03
N LYS A 144 -7.93 -9.10 -8.51
CA LYS A 144 -8.12 -9.63 -9.86
C LYS A 144 -9.56 -10.12 -10.06
N ASN A 145 -10.11 -10.87 -9.11
CA ASN A 145 -11.45 -11.42 -9.20
C ASN A 145 -12.51 -10.31 -9.11
N SER A 146 -12.34 -9.31 -8.23
CA SER A 146 -13.26 -8.16 -8.14
C SER A 146 -13.32 -7.37 -9.45
N ILE A 147 -12.19 -7.16 -10.14
CA ILE A 147 -12.17 -6.50 -11.46
C ILE A 147 -12.90 -7.34 -12.52
N LYS A 148 -12.72 -8.66 -12.50
CA LYS A 148 -13.41 -9.55 -13.44
C LYS A 148 -14.92 -9.55 -13.18
N TYR A 149 -15.32 -9.66 -11.92
CA TYR A 149 -16.72 -9.67 -11.49
C TYR A 149 -17.45 -8.38 -11.84
N ASP A 150 -16.82 -7.23 -11.59
CA ASP A 150 -17.35 -5.90 -11.95
C ASP A 150 -17.70 -5.81 -13.45
N ARG A 151 -16.80 -6.28 -14.32
CA ARG A 151 -17.00 -6.30 -15.77
C ARG A 151 -18.15 -7.21 -16.24
N GLN A 152 -18.55 -8.19 -15.43
CA GLN A 152 -19.54 -9.21 -15.81
C GLN A 152 -20.91 -9.00 -15.15
N SER A 153 -20.94 -8.44 -13.94
CA SER A 153 -22.15 -8.26 -13.13
C SER A 153 -22.64 -6.81 -13.06
N ALA A 154 -21.81 -5.82 -13.41
CA ALA A 154 -22.00 -4.40 -13.12
C ALA A 154 -22.12 -4.07 -11.61
N ASP A 155 -21.79 -5.01 -10.72
CA ASP A 155 -21.70 -4.79 -9.28
C ASP A 155 -20.24 -4.46 -8.90
N MET A 156 -20.03 -3.19 -8.57
CA MET A 156 -18.72 -2.64 -8.24
C MET A 156 -18.36 -2.81 -6.76
N ILE A 157 -19.25 -3.29 -5.89
CA ILE A 157 -19.06 -3.28 -4.43
C ILE A 157 -17.76 -4.01 -4.01
N PRO A 158 -17.47 -5.24 -4.48
CA PRO A 158 -16.23 -5.94 -4.13
C PRO A 158 -14.97 -5.18 -4.56
N LEU A 159 -15.04 -4.48 -5.71
CA LEU A 159 -13.94 -3.69 -6.26
C LEU A 159 -13.72 -2.39 -5.48
N MET A 160 -14.80 -1.68 -5.16
CA MET A 160 -14.77 -0.47 -4.34
C MET A 160 -14.22 -0.76 -2.94
N TYR A 161 -14.61 -1.90 -2.36
CA TYR A 161 -14.11 -2.32 -1.05
C TYR A 161 -12.60 -2.59 -1.07
N ILE A 162 -12.07 -3.32 -2.06
CA ILE A 162 -10.62 -3.57 -2.11
C ILE A 162 -9.80 -2.30 -2.41
N ILE A 163 -10.34 -1.38 -3.22
CA ILE A 163 -9.71 -0.07 -3.47
C ILE A 163 -9.71 0.78 -2.18
N SER A 164 -10.80 0.76 -1.41
CA SER A 164 -10.85 1.50 -0.14
C SER A 164 -9.85 0.93 0.87
N LEU A 165 -9.66 -0.39 0.92
CA LEU A 165 -8.60 -1.01 1.71
C LEU A 165 -7.20 -0.51 1.31
N LEU A 166 -6.90 -0.32 0.03
CA LEU A 166 -5.61 0.23 -0.43
C LEU A 166 -5.38 1.67 0.04
N ILE A 167 -6.43 2.50 -0.01
CA ILE A 167 -6.37 3.91 0.40
C ILE A 167 -6.15 4.00 1.93
N VAL A 168 -6.86 3.17 2.69
CA VAL A 168 -6.78 3.14 4.16
C VAL A 168 -5.48 2.49 4.65
N ALA A 169 -4.93 1.52 3.91
CA ALA A 169 -3.70 0.81 4.25
C ALA A 169 -2.43 1.68 4.29
N TYR A 170 -2.45 2.90 3.71
CA TYR A 170 -1.30 3.82 3.70
C TYR A 170 -0.80 4.20 5.11
N ASN A 171 -1.69 4.20 6.12
CA ASN A 171 -1.33 4.49 7.51
C ASN A 171 -1.94 3.54 8.53
N ILE A 172 -2.83 2.61 8.12
CA ILE A 172 -3.54 1.75 9.05
C ILE A 172 -3.80 0.41 8.37
N ILE A 173 -3.13 -0.64 8.84
CA ILE A 173 -3.58 -2.03 8.69
C ILE A 173 -4.84 -2.17 9.55
N LEU A 174 -5.96 -1.62 9.05
CA LEU A 174 -7.22 -1.47 9.78
C LEU A 174 -7.95 -2.81 9.90
N TRP A 175 -7.69 -3.70 8.94
CA TRP A 175 -8.18 -5.08 8.95
C TRP A 175 -7.65 -5.89 10.14
N TYR A 176 -6.40 -5.70 10.56
CA TYR A 176 -5.79 -6.47 11.64
C TYR A 176 -6.19 -5.99 13.05
N TRP A 177 -6.39 -4.68 13.25
CA TRP A 177 -6.64 -4.11 14.59
C TRP A 177 -8.12 -4.06 14.99
N ASN A 178 -9.03 -4.04 14.02
CA ASN A 178 -10.47 -4.19 14.29
C ASN A 178 -10.92 -5.53 13.75
N ALA A 179 -11.36 -6.43 14.64
CA ALA A 179 -11.98 -7.70 14.27
C ALA A 179 -13.10 -7.49 13.22
N ASP A 180 -13.82 -6.37 13.33
CA ASP A 180 -14.85 -5.94 12.38
C ASP A 180 -14.31 -5.78 10.95
N GLY A 181 -13.08 -5.25 10.79
CA GLY A 181 -12.45 -5.06 9.49
C GLY A 181 -12.06 -6.38 8.83
N THR A 182 -11.51 -7.32 9.61
CA THR A 182 -11.27 -8.70 9.13
C THR A 182 -12.57 -9.41 8.78
N PHE A 183 -13.62 -9.24 9.60
CA PHE A 183 -14.91 -9.89 9.36
C PHE A 183 -15.58 -9.38 8.08
N ILE A 184 -15.56 -8.07 7.83
CA ILE A 184 -16.06 -7.49 6.58
C ILE A 184 -15.25 -8.00 5.38
N LEU A 185 -13.92 -8.12 5.51
CA LEU A 185 -13.08 -8.69 4.45
C LEU A 185 -13.49 -10.13 4.11
N VAL A 186 -13.72 -10.97 5.12
CA VAL A 186 -14.19 -12.35 4.93
C VAL A 186 -15.56 -12.37 4.24
N ILE A 187 -16.52 -11.57 4.70
CA ILE A 187 -17.85 -11.46 4.07
C ILE A 187 -17.72 -11.06 2.60
N MET A 188 -16.88 -10.08 2.29
CA MET A 188 -16.68 -9.57 0.94
C MET A 188 -16.02 -10.62 0.03
N ILE A 189 -15.06 -11.40 0.55
CA ILE A 189 -14.48 -12.55 -0.16
C ILE A 189 -15.56 -13.59 -0.46
N CYS A 190 -16.35 -13.99 0.54
CA CYS A 190 -17.43 -14.97 0.34
C CYS A 190 -18.49 -14.47 -0.64
N ALA A 191 -18.86 -13.19 -0.58
CA ALA A 191 -19.83 -12.58 -1.48
C ALA A 191 -19.32 -12.58 -2.93
N LEU A 192 -18.05 -12.24 -3.15
CA LEU A 192 -17.44 -12.29 -4.47
C LEU A 192 -17.37 -13.72 -5.02
N GLU A 193 -16.92 -14.68 -4.22
CA GLU A 193 -16.82 -16.08 -4.65
C GLU A 193 -18.20 -16.66 -4.99
N HIS A 194 -19.21 -16.35 -4.18
CA HIS A 194 -20.59 -16.75 -4.46
C HIS A 194 -21.14 -16.09 -5.73
N GLY A 195 -20.88 -14.79 -5.91
CA GLY A 195 -21.26 -14.06 -7.12
C GLY A 195 -20.61 -14.62 -8.39
N GLU A 196 -19.31 -14.97 -8.33
CA GLU A 196 -18.62 -15.63 -9.45
C GLU A 196 -19.25 -16.99 -9.77
N GLN A 197 -19.62 -17.80 -8.77
CA GLN A 197 -20.30 -19.09 -8.99
C GLN A 197 -21.63 -18.93 -9.73
N LEU A 198 -22.45 -17.95 -9.33
CA LEU A 198 -23.73 -17.67 -9.99
C LEU A 198 -23.53 -17.22 -11.45
N LEU A 199 -22.52 -16.39 -11.71
CA LEU A 199 -22.17 -15.99 -13.08
C LEU A 199 -21.69 -17.16 -13.93
N HIS A 200 -20.90 -18.09 -13.35
CA HIS A 200 -20.48 -19.31 -14.03
C HIS A 200 -21.68 -20.18 -14.41
N GLN A 201 -22.62 -20.40 -13.48
CA GLN A 201 -23.86 -21.13 -13.74
C GLN A 201 -24.73 -20.46 -14.82
N ARG A 202 -24.86 -19.13 -14.78
CA ARG A 202 -25.63 -18.36 -15.78
C ARG A 202 -25.03 -18.43 -17.18
N ASN A 203 -23.70 -18.45 -17.28
CA ASN A 203 -22.99 -18.43 -18.56
C ASN A 203 -22.78 -19.84 -19.17
N GLY A 204 -23.30 -20.89 -18.53
CA GLY A 204 -23.32 -22.25 -19.08
C GLY A 204 -21.94 -22.89 -19.24
N VAL A 205 -20.99 -22.56 -18.37
CA VAL A 205 -19.66 -23.21 -18.29
C VAL A 205 -19.57 -24.05 -17.02
#